data_AF-A0A417CY66-F1
#
_entry.id   AF-A0A417CY66-F1
#
_cell.length_a   1.000
_cell.length_b   1.000
_cell.length_c   1.000
_cell.angle_alpha   90.00
_cell.angle_beta   90.00
_cell.angle_gamma   90.00
#
_symmetry.space_group_name_H-M   'P 1'
#
loop_
_entity.id
_entity.type
_entity.pdbx_description
1 polymer ?
#
loop_
_entity_poly.entity_id
_entity_poly.type
_entity_poly.pdbx_seq_one_letter_code
_entity_poly.pdbx_strand_id
1 'polypeptide(L)' 'MDLLAIDRSGRKAIFVECKFTSHPMPYDEYEDLMTATKVFPNMEEKHLWFFSKSGYTRSVIEQARKDHATLLTIDDLFD' A
#
# COMPACT_ATOMS: atom_id res chain seq x y z
N MET A 1 2.15 6.89 4.99
CA MET A 1 2.24 7.06 3.52
C MET A 1 3.61 7.56 3.18
N ASP A 2 4.40 6.73 2.51
CA ASP A 2 5.80 7.03 2.18
C ASP A 2 5.97 7.59 0.77
N LEU A 3 5.15 7.13 -0.19
CA LEU A 3 5.18 7.60 -1.57
C LEU A 3 3.76 7.77 -2.10
N LEU A 4 3.58 8.86 -2.86
CA LEU A 4 2.39 9.14 -3.63
C LEU A 4 2.82 9.44 -5.06
N ALA A 5 2.36 8.61 -6.00
CA ALA A 5 2.48 8.89 -7.42
C ALA A 5 1.11 9.26 -7.97
N ILE A 6 1.00 10.43 -8.58
CA ILE A 6 -0.21 10.85 -9.30
C ILE A 6 0.10 10.78 -10.79
N ASP A 7 -0.82 10.20 -11.57
CA ASP A 7 -0.67 10.11 -13.01
C ASP A 7 -0.68 11.49 -13.67
N ARG A 8 -0.27 11.55 -14.95
CA ARG A 8 -0.20 12.82 -15.69
C ARG A 8 -1.56 13.51 -15.84
N SER A 9 -2.67 12.77 -15.75
CA SER A 9 -4.01 13.36 -15.81
C SER A 9 -4.50 13.91 -14.47
N GLY A 10 -3.84 13.59 -13.36
CA GLY A 10 -4.27 14.01 -12.02
C GLY A 10 -5.46 13.23 -11.47
N ARG A 11 -5.85 12.12 -12.12
CA ARG A 11 -7.09 11.36 -11.80
C ARG A 11 -6.81 10.01 -11.19
N LYS A 12 -5.60 9.48 -11.37
CA LYS A 12 -5.18 8.19 -10.83
C LYS A 12 -4.02 8.38 -9.88
N ALA A 13 -4.00 7.62 -8.80
CA ALA A 13 -2.94 7.67 -7.83
C ALA A 13 -2.51 6.28 -7.34
N ILE A 14 -1.22 6.13 -7.10
CA ILE A 14 -0.63 5.01 -6.37
C ILE A 14 -0.19 5.53 -5.01
N PHE A 15 -0.79 5.00 -3.96
CA PHE A 15 -0.47 5.28 -2.56
C PHE A 15 0.38 4.14 -2.04
N VAL A 16 1.52 4.46 -1.43
CA VAL A 16 2.51 3.46 -1.01
C VAL A 16 2.83 3.59 0.47
N GLU A 17 2.89 2.44 1.15
CA GLU A 17 3.51 2.27 2.46
C GLU A 17 4.65 1.25 2.38
N CYS A 18 5.78 1.56 3.03
CA CYS A 18 6.97 0.72 3.06
C CYS A 18 7.28 0.28 4.50
N LYS A 19 7.53 -1.01 4.71
CA LYS A 19 8.04 -1.52 5.99
C LYS A 19 9.25 -2.42 5.81
N PHE A 20 10.42 -1.89 6.13
CA PHE A 20 11.70 -2.59 6.01
C PHE A 20 12.25 -2.95 7.39
N THR A 21 11.59 -3.90 8.05
CA THR A 21 12.01 -4.42 9.36
C THR A 21 12.18 -5.94 9.32
N SER A 22 12.58 -6.55 10.44
CA SER A 22 12.64 -8.02 10.58
C SER A 22 11.29 -8.66 10.91
N HIS A 23 10.25 -7.87 11.13
CA HIS A 23 8.92 -8.34 11.51
C HIS A 23 7.92 -8.10 10.36
N PRO A 24 6.90 -8.97 10.20
CA PRO A 24 5.85 -8.74 9.22
C PRO A 24 5.13 -7.41 9.45
N MET A 25 4.70 -6.77 8.36
CA MET A 25 3.97 -5.50 8.43
C MET A 25 2.67 -5.68 9.25
N PRO A 26 2.50 -4.92 10.35
CA PRO A 26 1.29 -4.95 11.16
C PRO A 26 0.13 -4.20 10.49
N TYR A 27 -1.08 -4.43 10.99
CA TYR A 27 -2.32 -3.96 10.36
C TYR A 27 -2.55 -2.45 10.49
N ASP A 28 -2.02 -1.82 11.53
CA ASP A 28 -2.03 -0.37 11.73
C ASP A 28 -1.40 0.39 10.56
N GLU A 29 -0.29 -0.10 10.00
CA GLU A 29 0.33 0.48 8.79
C GLU A 29 -0.64 0.50 7.60
N TYR A 30 -1.49 -0.52 7.49
CA TYR A 30 -2.53 -0.60 6.46
C TYR A 30 -3.62 0.44 6.69
N GLU A 31 -4.11 0.55 7.93
CA GLU A 31 -5.13 1.52 8.31
C GLU A 31 -4.65 2.97 8.14
N ASP A 32 -3.37 3.22 8.41
CA ASP A 32 -2.73 4.52 8.24
C ASP A 32 -2.68 4.92 6.76
N LEU A 33 -2.28 4.02 5.85
CA LEU A 33 -2.32 4.30 4.42
C LEU A 33 -3.75 4.54 3.93
N MET A 34 -4.71 3.71 4.35
CA MET A 34 -6.12 3.88 4.02
C MET A 34 -6.65 5.23 4.48
N THR A 35 -6.28 5.67 5.68
CA THR A 35 -6.66 6.96 6.22
C THR A 35 -6.03 8.11 5.42
N ALA A 36 -4.76 7.99 5.04
CA ALA A 36 -4.09 8.97 4.19
C ALA A 36 -4.80 9.15 2.83
N THR A 37 -5.31 8.06 2.23
CA THR A 37 -6.02 8.14 0.93
C THR A 37 -7.30 8.97 0.97
N LYS A 38 -7.90 9.19 2.16
CA LYS A 38 -9.13 9.98 2.34
C LYS A 38 -8.90 11.47 2.07
N VAL A 39 -7.67 11.95 2.18
CA VAL A 39 -7.28 13.34 1.86
C VAL A 39 -7.40 13.64 0.36
N PHE A 40 -7.46 12.60 -0.48
CA PHE A 40 -7.56 12.71 -1.93
C PHE A 40 -8.93 12.19 -2.42
N PRO A 41 -10.04 12.90 -2.15
CA PRO A 41 -11.39 12.40 -2.45
C PRO A 41 -11.71 12.34 -3.95
N ASN A 42 -11.01 13.12 -4.78
CA ASN A 42 -11.32 13.28 -6.21
C ASN A 42 -10.51 12.36 -7.13
N MET A 43 -9.81 11.35 -6.59
CA MET A 43 -9.11 10.36 -7.42
C MET A 43 -10.12 9.35 -7.95
N GLU A 44 -10.21 9.23 -9.26
CA GLU A 44 -11.07 8.26 -9.95
C GLU A 44 -10.56 6.83 -9.78
N GLU A 45 -9.24 6.65 -9.71
CA GLU A 45 -8.60 5.36 -9.51
C GLU A 45 -7.53 5.46 -8.42
N LYS A 46 -7.61 4.59 -7.42
CA LYS A 46 -6.67 4.53 -6.30
C LYS A 46 -6.05 3.14 -6.25
N HIS A 47 -4.74 3.07 -6.37
CA HIS A 47 -3.98 1.85 -6.13
C HIS A 47 -3.31 1.93 -4.76
N LEU A 48 -3.38 0.85 -4.00
CA LEU A 48 -2.77 0.72 -2.68
C LEU A 48 -1.63 -0.29 -2.79
N TRP A 49 -0.40 0.17 -2.63
CA TRP A 49 0.80 -0.66 -2.74
C TRP A 49 1.50 -0.71 -1.39
N PHE A 50 1.81 -1.91 -0.94
CA PHE A 50 2.58 -2.13 0.27
C PHE A 50 3.87 -2.83 -0.12
N PHE A 51 4.99 -2.31 0.37
CA PHE A 51 6.30 -2.91 0.21
C PHE A 51 6.78 -3.41 1.57
N SER A 52 7.16 -4.68 1.67
CA SER A 52 7.63 -5.23 2.94
C SER A 52 8.83 -6.15 2.79
N LYS A 53 9.85 -5.93 3.64
CA LYS A 53 11.02 -6.82 3.70
C LYS A 53 10.68 -8.20 4.25
N SER A 54 9.87 -8.25 5.31
CA SER A 54 9.59 -9.48 6.05
C SER A 54 8.15 -9.98 5.86
N GLY A 55 7.51 -9.56 4.76
CA GLY A 55 6.13 -9.93 4.44
C GLY A 55 5.10 -9.27 5.35
N TYR A 56 3.94 -9.91 5.48
CA TYR A 56 2.72 -9.29 5.99
C TYR A 56 2.07 -10.13 7.07
N THR A 57 1.46 -9.48 8.06
CA THR A 57 0.57 -10.17 8.99
C THR A 57 -0.66 -10.73 8.25
N ARG A 58 -1.29 -11.75 8.83
CA ARG A 58 -2.47 -12.40 8.23
C ARG A 58 -3.61 -11.42 7.98
N SER A 59 -3.85 -10.49 8.90
CA SER A 59 -4.85 -9.44 8.77
C SER A 59 -4.60 -8.54 7.56
N VAL A 60 -3.35 -8.15 7.31
CA VAL A 60 -2.98 -7.36 6.12
C VAL A 60 -3.25 -8.15 4.83
N ILE A 61 -2.87 -9.43 4.78
CA ILE A 61 -3.13 -10.28 3.61
C ILE A 61 -4.64 -10.41 3.34
N GLU A 62 -5.42 -10.65 4.39
CA GLU A 62 -6.88 -10.77 4.27
C GLU A 62 -7.55 -9.47 3.83
N GLN A 63 -7.08 -8.32 4.33
CA GLN A 63 -7.64 -7.02 3.97
C GLN A 63 -7.22 -6.58 2.57
N ALA A 64 -5.95 -6.77 2.19
CA ALA A 64 -5.45 -6.48 0.85
C ALA A 64 -6.23 -7.24 -0.24
N ARG A 65 -6.65 -8.47 0.03
CA ARG A 65 -7.52 -9.24 -0.88
C ARG A 65 -8.90 -8.61 -1.07
N LYS A 66 -9.48 -8.03 -0.02
CA LYS A 66 -10.80 -7.36 -0.08
C LYS A 66 -10.71 -6.05 -0.84
N ASP A 67 -9.64 -5.29 -0.62
CA ASP A 67 -9.47 -3.96 -1.18
C ASP A 67 -8.72 -3.97 -2.52
N HIS A 68 -8.32 -5.16 -2.99
CA HIS A 68 -7.47 -5.35 -4.17
C HIS A 68 -6.13 -4.58 -4.10
N ALA A 69 -5.54 -4.51 -2.90
CA ALA A 69 -4.23 -3.92 -2.69
C ALA A 69 -3.10 -4.83 -3.17
N THR A 70 -2.03 -4.21 -3.68
CA THR A 70 -0.82 -4.88 -4.15
C THR A 70 0.15 -5.05 -2.99
N LEU A 71 0.54 -6.29 -2.71
CA LEU A 71 1.53 -6.62 -1.68
C LEU A 71 2.80 -7.09 -2.39
N LEU A 72 3.92 -6.38 -2.18
CA LEU A 72 5.21 -6.69 -2.80
C LEU A 72 6.26 -6.93 -1.73
N THR A 73 6.98 -8.03 -1.86
CA THR A 73 8.15 -8.36 -1.05
C THR A 73 9.43 -7.92 -1.74
N ILE A 74 10.58 -8.11 -1.11
CA ILE A 74 11.87 -7.77 -1.72
C ILE A 74 12.11 -8.57 -2.99
N ASP A 75 11.73 -9.85 -3.00
CA ASP A 75 11.90 -10.72 -4.15
C ASP A 75 11.11 -10.14 -5.34
N ASP A 76 9.86 -9.73 -5.12
CA ASP A 76 9.01 -9.11 -6.15
C ASP A 76 9.55 -7.76 -6.68
N LEU A 77 10.47 -7.09 -5.98
CA LEU A 77 11.05 -5.81 -6.41
C LEU A 77 12.31 -5.97 -7.27
N PHE A 78 12.94 -7.14 -7.24
CA PHE A 78 14.15 -7.45 -8.01
C PHE A 78 13.90 -8.43 -9.17
N ASP A 79 12.67 -8.91 -9.32
CA ASP A 79 12.18 -9.74 -10.44
C ASP A 79 11.48 -8.89 -11.53
#